data_AF-D0MZN5-F1
#
_entry.id   AF-D0MZN5-F1
#
_cell.length_a   1.000
_cell.length_b   1.000
_cell.length_c   1.000
_cell.angle_alpha   90.00
_cell.angle_beta   90.00
_cell.angle_gamma   90.00
#
_symmetry.space_group_name_H-M   'P 1'
#
loop_
_entity.id
_entity.type
_entity.pdbx_description
1 polymer ?
#
loop_
_entity_poly.entity_id
_entity_poly.type
_entity_poly.pdbx_seq_one_letter_code
_entity_poly.pdbx_strand_id
1 'polypeptide(L)'
;MAASNENNPNFESPDLERSSSRAAEEQFVLVYLYPVDVEAYASRMLKRFKHEKENGIRSLSIWPEVTPQVEEAAYDSIELNQFMQRMARQSMTRSAQRYGYFEENGLDMVRVDV
;
A
#
# COMPACT_ATOMS: atom_id res chain seq x y z
N MET A 1 -57.37 -2.29 -47.75
CA MET A 1 -55.93 -2.09 -47.50
C MET A 1 -55.80 -1.00 -46.42
N ALA A 2 -55.02 -1.29 -45.38
CA ALA A 2 -54.50 -0.48 -44.24
C ALA A 2 -55.07 0.95 -44.03
N ALA A 3 -55.74 1.29 -42.93
CA ALA A 3 -55.33 1.41 -41.51
C ALA A 3 -54.51 2.67 -41.18
N SER A 4 -55.16 3.58 -40.42
CA SER A 4 -54.70 4.42 -39.27
C SER A 4 -53.46 5.33 -39.47
N ASN A 5 -53.23 6.45 -38.79
CA ASN A 5 -53.74 6.97 -37.52
C ASN A 5 -53.33 8.46 -37.41
N GLU A 6 -54.05 9.22 -36.59
CA GLU A 6 -53.78 10.61 -36.18
C GLU A 6 -52.48 10.76 -35.36
N ASN A 7 -51.80 11.92 -35.43
CA ASN A 7 -51.43 12.77 -34.27
C ASN A 7 -50.36 13.85 -34.56
N ASN A 8 -50.69 15.08 -34.15
CA ASN A 8 -49.84 16.25 -33.84
C ASN A 8 -49.15 16.04 -32.46
N PRO A 9 -48.32 16.94 -31.84
CA PRO A 9 -47.51 18.10 -32.26
C PRO A 9 -46.04 18.08 -31.71
N ASN A 10 -45.31 19.19 -31.92
CA ASN A 10 -44.21 19.71 -31.09
C ASN A 10 -43.02 18.78 -30.74
N PHE A 11 -41.93 18.95 -31.48
CA PHE A 11 -40.58 18.63 -30.99
C PHE A 11 -39.89 19.93 -30.56
N GLU A 12 -40.14 20.36 -29.33
CA GLU A 12 -39.21 21.24 -28.62
C GLU A 12 -37.98 20.38 -28.27
N SER A 13 -36.81 20.78 -28.77
CA SER A 13 -35.54 20.22 -28.33
C SER A 13 -35.40 20.50 -26.84
N PRO A 14 -35.34 19.49 -25.95
CA PRO A 14 -35.06 19.77 -24.56
C PRO A 14 -33.64 20.30 -24.49
N ASP A 15 -33.50 21.53 -24.00
CA ASP A 15 -32.24 22.05 -23.47
C ASP A 15 -31.64 20.96 -22.59
N LEU A 16 -30.49 20.44 -23.01
CA LEU A 16 -29.62 19.68 -22.12
C LEU A 16 -29.18 20.65 -21.02
N GLU A 17 -30.02 20.80 -20.00
CA GLU A 17 -29.55 21.12 -18.67
C GLU A 17 -28.46 20.10 -18.38
N ARG A 18 -27.21 20.54 -18.49
CA ARG A 18 -26.07 19.85 -17.91
C ARG A 18 -26.46 19.68 -16.45
N SER A 19 -26.93 18.49 -16.11
CA SER A 19 -27.03 18.08 -14.73
C SER A 19 -25.60 18.21 -14.21
N SER A 20 -25.37 19.27 -13.45
CA SER A 20 -24.30 19.35 -12.47
C SER A 20 -24.65 18.32 -11.38
N SER A 21 -24.73 17.03 -11.75
CA SER A 21 -24.38 15.98 -10.84
C SER A 21 -22.89 16.21 -10.60
N ARG A 22 -22.58 17.01 -9.58
CA ARG A 22 -21.32 16.85 -8.86
C ARG A 22 -21.25 15.36 -8.60
N ALA A 23 -20.43 14.64 -9.36
CA ALA A 23 -19.93 13.37 -8.90
C ALA A 23 -19.46 13.67 -7.47
N ALA A 24 -20.00 12.97 -6.48
CA ALA A 24 -19.42 13.04 -5.16
C ALA A 24 -17.96 12.66 -5.38
N GLU A 25 -17.05 13.63 -5.27
CA GLU A 25 -15.62 13.35 -5.29
C GLU A 25 -15.40 12.42 -4.12
N GLU A 26 -15.24 11.13 -4.41
CA GLU A 26 -14.85 10.15 -3.41
C GLU A 26 -13.50 10.63 -2.87
N GLN A 27 -13.50 11.20 -1.67
CA GLN A 27 -12.28 11.62 -1.00
C GLN A 27 -11.54 10.35 -0.56
N PHE A 28 -10.54 9.96 -1.33
CA PHE A 28 -9.65 8.87 -0.96
C PHE A 28 -8.64 9.38 0.08
N VAL A 29 -8.64 8.75 1.25
CA VAL A 29 -7.61 9.01 2.27
C VAL A 29 -6.49 8.00 2.09
N LEU A 30 -5.28 8.48 1.81
CA LEU A 30 -4.09 7.63 1.71
C LEU A 30 -3.52 7.43 3.12
N VAL A 31 -3.62 6.20 3.63
CA VAL A 31 -3.08 5.82 4.95
C VAL A 31 -1.68 5.24 4.79
N TYR A 32 -0.71 5.83 5.47
CA TYR A 32 0.67 5.33 5.52
C TYR A 32 0.96 4.66 6.85
N LEU A 33 1.09 3.34 6.82
CA LEU A 33 1.51 2.56 7.99
C LEU A 33 3.00 2.76 8.23
N TYR A 34 3.32 3.40 9.36
CA TYR A 34 4.66 3.83 9.71
C TYR A 34 5.20 3.00 10.88
N PRO A 35 6.18 2.10 10.66
CA PRO A 35 6.80 1.38 11.76
C PRO A 35 7.57 2.37 12.65
N VAL A 36 7.21 2.44 13.93
CA VAL A 36 7.88 3.32 14.92
C VAL A 36 8.84 2.59 15.85
N ASP A 37 8.66 1.29 16.01
CA ASP A 37 9.49 0.45 16.85
C ASP A 37 10.33 -0.52 16.00
N VAL A 38 11.63 -0.22 15.92
CA VAL A 38 12.63 -1.02 15.21
C VAL A 38 12.67 -2.46 15.72
N GLU A 39 12.57 -2.65 17.04
CA GLU A 39 12.71 -3.95 17.67
C GLU A 39 11.47 -4.80 17.42
N ALA A 40 10.27 -4.21 17.59
CA ALA A 40 9.04 -4.88 17.24
C ALA A 40 8.99 -5.24 15.75
N TYR A 41 9.44 -4.34 14.87
CA TYR A 41 9.47 -4.60 13.43
C TYR A 41 10.49 -5.68 13.06
N ALA A 42 11.70 -5.66 13.65
CA ALA A 42 12.70 -6.71 13.47
C ALA A 42 12.17 -8.07 13.95
N SER A 43 11.45 -8.12 15.07
CA SER A 43 10.84 -9.35 15.59
C SER A 43 9.77 -9.92 14.65
N ARG A 44 8.88 -9.06 14.12
CA ARG A 44 7.88 -9.47 13.11
C ARG A 44 8.55 -9.98 11.83
N MET A 45 9.59 -9.29 11.39
CA MET A 45 10.39 -9.67 10.23
C MET A 45 11.07 -11.03 10.43
N LEU A 46 11.68 -11.26 11.59
CA LEU A 46 12.30 -12.53 11.96
C LEU A 46 11.27 -13.68 11.98
N LYS A 47 10.09 -13.45 12.57
CA LYS A 47 9.00 -14.44 12.56
C LYS A 47 8.60 -14.83 11.14
N ARG A 48 8.47 -13.84 10.24
CA ARG A 48 8.14 -14.09 8.83
C ARG A 48 9.29 -14.77 8.10
N PHE A 49 10.54 -14.41 8.38
CA PHE A 49 11.72 -15.01 7.79
C PHE A 49 11.82 -16.51 8.10
N LYS A 50 11.62 -16.89 9.37
CA LYS A 50 11.55 -18.30 9.80
C LYS A 50 10.50 -19.07 9.01
N HIS A 51 9.27 -18.53 8.98
CA HIS A 51 8.16 -19.13 8.24
C HIS A 51 8.50 -19.29 6.75
N GLU A 52 9.06 -18.28 6.11
CA GLU A 52 9.39 -18.35 4.69
C GLU A 52 10.50 -19.37 4.40
N LYS A 53 11.58 -19.35 5.19
CA LYS A 53 12.68 -20.31 5.09
C LYS A 53 12.20 -21.75 5.22
N GLU A 54 11.39 -22.04 6.23
CA GLU A 54 10.86 -23.39 6.51
C GLU A 54 9.93 -23.91 5.41
N ASN A 55 9.27 -23.02 4.67
CA ASN A 55 8.33 -23.37 3.62
C ASN A 55 8.92 -23.21 2.20
N GLY A 56 10.21 -22.89 2.07
CA GLY A 56 10.85 -22.65 0.77
C GLY A 56 10.30 -21.44 0.02
N ILE A 57 9.71 -20.47 0.74
CA ILE A 57 9.17 -19.23 0.20
C ILE A 57 10.24 -18.15 0.29
N ARG A 58 10.28 -17.23 -0.69
CA ARG A 58 11.18 -16.07 -0.68
C ARG A 58 10.47 -14.77 -1.04
N SER A 59 9.48 -14.37 -0.23
CA SER A 59 8.62 -13.19 -0.48
C SER A 59 8.99 -11.95 0.32
N LEU A 60 9.71 -12.09 1.45
CA LEU A 60 10.23 -10.95 2.18
C LEU A 60 11.21 -10.14 1.32
N SER A 61 11.07 -8.82 1.37
CA SER A 61 11.95 -7.90 0.64
C SER A 61 13.41 -7.94 1.08
N ILE A 62 13.74 -8.63 2.19
CA ILE A 62 15.11 -8.74 2.71
C ILE A 62 15.90 -9.89 2.07
N TRP A 63 15.25 -10.84 1.40
CA TRP A 63 15.93 -12.00 0.80
C TRP A 63 17.12 -11.66 -0.12
N PRO A 64 17.06 -10.59 -0.94
CA PRO A 64 18.23 -10.20 -1.74
C PRO A 64 19.48 -9.82 -0.91
N GLU A 65 19.31 -9.46 0.36
CA GLU A 65 20.38 -9.06 1.29
C GLU A 65 20.81 -10.21 2.22
N VAL A 66 20.14 -11.37 2.14
CA VAL A 66 20.44 -12.54 2.97
C VAL A 66 21.63 -13.28 2.38
N THR A 67 22.71 -13.36 3.14
CA THR A 67 23.89 -14.16 2.78
C THR A 67 23.70 -15.61 3.23
N PRO A 68 24.49 -16.58 2.72
CA PRO A 68 24.44 -17.97 3.20
C PRO A 68 24.67 -18.08 4.72
N GLN A 69 25.53 -17.24 5.30
CA GLN A 69 25.78 -17.22 6.74
C GLN A 69 24.53 -16.83 7.52
N VAL A 70 23.83 -15.77 7.09
CA VAL A 70 22.57 -15.32 7.69
C VAL A 70 21.46 -16.35 7.48
N GLU A 71 21.42 -16.98 6.29
CA GLU A 71 20.43 -18.01 5.99
C GLU A 71 20.61 -19.24 6.87
N GLU A 72 21.85 -19.68 7.10
CA GLU A 72 22.19 -20.87 7.89
C GLU A 72 22.22 -20.61 9.41
N ALA A 73 22.31 -19.35 9.83
CA ALA A 73 22.41 -18.96 11.22
C ALA A 73 21.24 -19.49 12.08
N ALA A 74 21.57 -19.83 13.34
CA ALA A 74 20.56 -20.19 14.32
C ALA A 74 19.58 -19.03 14.57
N TYR A 75 18.34 -19.39 14.85
CA TYR A 75 17.23 -18.44 14.98
C TYR A 75 17.30 -17.48 16.16
N ASP A 76 18.09 -17.82 17.15
CA ASP A 76 18.44 -17.05 18.34
C ASP A 76 19.85 -16.46 18.26
N SER A 77 20.56 -16.66 17.15
CA SER A 77 21.92 -16.16 16.97
C SER A 77 21.97 -14.63 17.01
N ILE A 78 23.06 -14.12 17.57
CA ILE A 78 23.36 -12.68 17.61
C ILE A 78 23.44 -12.13 16.18
N GLU A 79 24.04 -12.88 15.26
CA GLU A 79 24.20 -12.49 13.86
C GLU A 79 22.86 -12.25 13.16
N LEU A 80 21.93 -13.21 13.25
CA LEU A 80 20.61 -13.08 12.64
C LEU A 80 19.82 -11.94 13.26
N ASN A 81 19.88 -11.79 14.59
CA ASN A 81 19.22 -10.68 15.28
C ASN A 81 19.76 -9.31 14.83
N GLN A 82 21.09 -9.17 14.71
CA GLN A 82 21.72 -7.95 14.21
C GLN A 82 21.35 -7.67 12.75
N PHE A 83 21.30 -8.71 11.92
CA PHE A 83 20.82 -8.60 10.54
C PHE A 83 19.38 -8.07 10.49
N MET A 84 18.47 -8.67 11.25
CA MET A 84 17.05 -8.25 11.28
C MET A 84 16.90 -6.81 11.76
N GLN A 85 17.64 -6.41 12.80
CA GLN A 85 17.63 -5.03 13.26
C GLN A 85 18.16 -4.05 12.20
N ARG A 86 19.23 -4.41 11.48
CA ARG A 86 19.78 -3.57 10.41
C ARG A 86 18.76 -3.39 9.29
N MET A 87 18.11 -4.47 8.85
CA MET A 87 17.07 -4.42 7.81
C MET A 87 15.83 -3.64 8.26
N ALA A 88 15.41 -3.81 9.51
CA ALA A 88 14.32 -3.05 10.11
C ALA A 88 14.60 -1.54 10.09
N ARG A 89 15.79 -1.12 10.53
CA ARG A 89 16.21 0.30 10.50
C ARG A 89 16.21 0.86 9.08
N GLN A 90 16.82 0.14 8.13
CA GLN A 90 16.85 0.58 6.73
C GLN A 90 15.43 0.72 6.15
N SER A 91 14.55 -0.23 6.43
CA SER A 91 13.15 -0.18 6.01
C SER A 91 12.43 1.02 6.60
N MET A 92 12.64 1.32 7.89
CA MET A 92 12.07 2.50 8.55
C MET A 92 12.57 3.81 7.95
N THR A 93 13.89 3.94 7.71
CA THR A 93 14.46 5.12 7.03
C THR A 93 13.85 5.32 5.65
N ARG A 94 13.72 4.25 4.85
CA ARG A 94 13.08 4.33 3.52
C ARG A 94 11.59 4.66 3.62
N SER A 95 10.91 4.21 4.67
CA SER A 95 9.53 4.60 4.96
C SER A 95 9.41 6.10 5.23
N ALA A 96 10.28 6.64 6.07
CA ALA A 96 10.37 8.09 6.36
C ALA A 96 10.54 8.91 5.09
N GLN A 97 11.49 8.51 4.25
CA GLN A 97 11.79 9.20 3.00
C GLN A 97 10.61 9.17 2.02
N ARG A 98 9.91 8.04 1.91
CA ARG A 98 8.72 7.92 1.06
C ARG A 98 7.56 8.76 1.57
N TYR A 99 7.34 8.77 2.88
CA TYR A 99 6.32 9.62 3.49
C TYR A 99 6.57 11.10 3.20
N GLY A 100 7.80 11.58 3.44
CA GLY A 100 8.19 12.96 3.14
C GLY A 100 8.04 13.31 1.65
N TYR A 101 8.44 12.40 0.75
CA TYR A 101 8.23 12.59 -0.69
C TYR A 101 6.74 12.77 -1.04
N PHE A 102 5.84 11.99 -0.45
CA PHE A 102 4.41 12.13 -0.73
C PHE A 102 3.83 13.46 -0.21
N GLU A 103 4.20 13.87 1.00
CA GLU A 103 3.78 15.18 1.54
C GLU A 103 4.29 16.35 0.67
N GLU A 104 5.57 16.31 0.26
CA GLU A 104 6.18 17.34 -0.59
C GLU A 104 5.53 17.44 -1.98
N ASN A 105 4.95 16.35 -2.48
CA ASN A 105 4.29 16.30 -3.78
C ASN A 105 2.76 16.48 -3.69
N GLY A 106 2.26 16.93 -2.54
CA GLY A 106 0.85 17.36 -2.38
C GLY A 106 -0.15 16.22 -2.19
N LEU A 107 0.30 15.03 -1.79
CA LEU A 107 -0.60 13.96 -1.38
C LEU A 107 -1.01 14.15 0.08
N ASP A 108 -2.32 14.10 0.34
CA ASP A 108 -2.87 14.10 1.70
C ASP A 108 -2.69 12.71 2.33
N MET A 109 -1.71 12.61 3.24
CA MET A 109 -1.27 11.35 3.84
C MET A 109 -1.61 11.32 5.33
N VAL A 110 -2.34 10.31 5.76
CA VAL A 110 -2.53 10.04 7.20
C VAL A 110 -1.45 9.06 7.66
N ARG A 111 -0.52 9.55 8.49
CA ARG A 111 0.47 8.69 9.15
C ARG A 111 -0.17 7.92 10.31
N VAL A 112 -0.02 6.60 10.29
CA VAL A 112 -0.45 5.73 11.39
C VAL A 112 0.77 4.98 11.91
N ASP A 113 1.13 5.24 13.16
CA ASP A 113 2.24 4.57 13.83
C ASP A 113 1.85 3.13 14.21
N VAL A 114 2.69 2.14 13.86
CA VAL A 114 2.41 0.69 14.01
C VAL A 114 3.59 -0.15 14.52
#